data_AF-A0A316EJ06-F1
#
_entry.id   AF-A0A316EJ06-F1
#
_cell.length_a   1.000
_cell.length_b   1.000
_cell.length_c   1.000
_cell.angle_alpha   90.00
_cell.angle_beta   90.00
_cell.angle_gamma   90.00
#
_symmetry.space_group_name_H-M   'P 1'
#
loop_
_entity.id
_entity.type
_entity.pdbx_description
1 polymer ?
#
loop_
_entity_poly.entity_id
_entity_poly.type
_entity_poly.pdbx_seq_one_letter_code
_entity_poly.pdbx_strand_id
1 'polypeptide(L)'
;MSIDKTRLAERFAGLSPAGQQRFLLELRQRGLDFGSLPIPRRQQSESALSYAQQRLWFLWRMDPAAGLYNVPRAVRMRGALDFSALQAAFDALVSRHESLRTTFHERDGEAVQRIHAPFSVSIPLDDVTEATLTGHVDAEATAPFDLAHGPLMRVRVLRLAADDHVLLLTMHHIVSDGWSMGVVIDEFASLYAAYASGQP
;
A
#
# COMPACT_ATOMS: atom_id res chain seq x y z
N MET A 1 19.89 -25.46 6.07
CA MET A 1 20.59 -24.23 6.51
C MET A 1 19.56 -23.11 6.50
N SER A 2 19.19 -22.57 7.67
CA SER A 2 18.15 -21.53 7.74
C SER A 2 18.61 -20.28 6.99
N ILE A 3 17.81 -19.79 6.05
CA ILE A 3 18.12 -18.59 5.28
C ILE A 3 17.84 -17.39 6.18
N ASP A 4 18.88 -16.61 6.48
CA ASP A 4 18.76 -15.37 7.25
C ASP A 4 18.07 -14.30 6.39
N LYS A 5 16.74 -14.16 6.58
CA LYS A 5 15.90 -13.21 5.85
C LYS A 5 16.29 -11.76 6.13
N THR A 6 16.79 -11.44 7.32
CA THR A 6 17.21 -10.07 7.69
C THR A 6 18.43 -9.65 6.90
N ARG A 7 19.43 -10.52 6.84
CA ARG A 7 20.64 -10.27 6.04
C ARG A 7 20.35 -10.17 4.54
N LEU A 8 19.35 -10.90 4.04
CA LEU A 8 18.89 -10.77 2.65
C LEU A 8 18.25 -9.41 2.37
N ALA A 9 17.42 -8.90 3.29
CA ALA A 9 16.76 -7.60 3.15
C ALA A 9 17.76 -6.43 3.19
N GLU A 10 18.71 -6.46 4.14
CA GLU A 10 19.79 -5.47 4.22
C GLU A 10 20.65 -5.47 2.95
N ARG A 11 20.98 -6.67 2.45
CA ARG A 11 21.72 -6.82 1.20
C ARG A 11 20.96 -6.19 0.03
N PHE A 12 19.65 -6.46 -0.11
CA PHE A 12 18.82 -5.90 -1.17
C PHE A 12 18.81 -4.36 -1.14
N ALA A 13 18.67 -3.77 0.05
CA ALA A 13 18.65 -2.32 0.23
C ALA A 13 19.94 -1.62 -0.23
N GLY A 14 21.08 -2.32 -0.19
CA GLY A 14 22.38 -1.81 -0.64
C GLY A 14 22.70 -2.00 -2.12
N LEU A 15 21.83 -2.65 -2.91
CA LEU A 15 22.08 -2.93 -4.33
C LEU A 15 21.72 -1.75 -5.23
N SER A 16 22.42 -1.63 -6.37
CA SER A 16 21.99 -0.77 -7.48
C SER A 16 20.67 -1.26 -8.10
N PRO A 17 19.93 -0.45 -8.87
CA PRO A 17 18.67 -0.89 -9.48
C PRO A 17 18.80 -2.17 -10.34
N ALA A 18 19.87 -2.28 -11.13
CA ALA A 18 20.15 -3.48 -11.91
C ALA A 18 20.51 -4.69 -11.01
N GLY A 19 21.16 -4.45 -9.87
CA GLY A 19 21.44 -5.47 -8.86
C GLY A 19 20.18 -5.97 -8.16
N GLN A 20 19.27 -5.06 -7.81
CA GLN A 20 17.98 -5.36 -7.22
C GLN A 20 17.14 -6.25 -8.14
N GLN A 21 17.07 -5.93 -9.44
CA GLN A 21 16.31 -6.72 -10.40
C GLN A 21 16.82 -8.17 -10.54
N ARG A 22 18.15 -8.36 -10.57
CA ARG A 22 18.75 -9.71 -10.58
C ARG A 22 18.47 -10.46 -9.29
N PHE A 23 18.60 -9.78 -8.14
CA PHE A 23 18.32 -10.37 -6.84
C PHE A 23 16.88 -10.86 -6.70
N LEU A 24 15.91 -10.09 -7.21
CA LEU A 24 14.50 -10.47 -7.20
C LEU A 24 14.22 -11.69 -8.08
N LEU A 25 14.84 -11.77 -9.26
CA LEU A 25 14.75 -12.95 -10.13
C LEU A 25 15.32 -14.20 -9.43
N GLU A 26 16.45 -14.07 -8.74
CA GLU A 26 17.06 -15.16 -7.98
C GLU A 26 16.19 -15.62 -6.81
N LEU A 27 15.57 -14.70 -6.07
CA LEU A 27 14.64 -15.05 -5.00
C LEU A 27 13.44 -15.84 -5.53
N ARG A 28 12.86 -15.39 -6.64
CA ARG A 28 11.75 -16.08 -7.31
C ARG A 28 12.14 -17.48 -7.75
N GLN A 29 13.33 -17.66 -8.32
CA GLN A 29 13.86 -18.98 -8.69
C GLN A 29 14.07 -19.91 -7.49
N ARG A 30 14.35 -19.34 -6.31
CA ARG A 30 14.53 -20.09 -5.05
C ARG A 30 13.21 -20.34 -4.30
N GLY A 31 12.07 -19.93 -4.86
CA GLY A 31 10.76 -20.03 -4.20
C GLY A 31 10.64 -19.16 -2.96
N LEU A 32 11.48 -18.13 -2.82
CA LEU A 32 11.42 -17.17 -1.73
C LEU A 32 10.54 -15.99 -2.14
N ASP A 33 9.48 -15.77 -1.40
CA ASP A 33 8.66 -14.57 -1.55
C ASP A 33 9.38 -13.35 -0.96
N PHE A 34 9.59 -12.34 -1.81
CA PHE A 34 10.19 -11.07 -1.42
C PHE A 34 9.30 -10.32 -0.42
N GLY A 35 7.98 -10.42 -0.56
CA GLY A 35 7.02 -9.85 0.39
C GLY A 35 7.13 -10.45 1.80
N SER A 36 7.77 -11.61 1.93
CA SER A 36 8.01 -12.26 3.23
C SER A 36 9.32 -11.84 3.93
N LEU A 37 10.17 -11.02 3.29
CA LEU A 37 11.42 -10.55 3.88
C LEU A 37 11.18 -9.40 4.88
N PRO A 38 11.95 -9.26 5.97
CA PRO A 38 11.79 -8.13 6.89
C PRO A 38 12.11 -6.80 6.18
N ILE A 39 11.34 -5.76 6.46
CA ILE A 39 11.61 -4.41 5.96
C ILE A 39 12.49 -3.70 7.00
N PRO A 40 13.71 -3.27 6.64
CA PRO A 40 14.54 -2.49 7.55
C PRO A 40 13.83 -1.20 7.96
N ARG A 41 13.65 -0.97 9.26
CA ARG A 41 13.04 0.26 9.77
C ARG A 41 14.04 1.41 9.71
N ARG A 42 13.55 2.61 9.41
CA ARG A 42 14.36 3.81 9.58
C ARG A 42 14.52 4.13 11.06
N GLN A 43 15.70 4.61 11.44
CA GLN A 43 15.98 5.06 12.82
C GLN A 43 15.33 6.43 13.11
N GLN A 44 15.03 7.22 12.07
CA GLN A 44 14.47 8.56 12.18
C GLN A 44 13.03 8.58 11.68
N SER A 45 12.13 9.21 12.43
CA SER A 45 10.71 9.39 12.07
C SER A 45 10.47 10.50 11.05
N GLU A 46 11.47 11.38 10.85
CA GLU A 46 11.48 12.39 9.80
C GLU A 46 12.72 12.23 8.92
N SER A 47 12.55 12.42 7.61
CA SER A 47 13.68 12.41 6.67
C SER A 47 13.38 13.28 5.44
N ALA A 48 14.42 13.65 4.71
CA ALA A 48 14.26 14.31 3.41
C ALA A 48 13.51 13.40 2.42
N LEU A 49 12.76 14.03 1.51
CA LEU A 49 12.13 13.32 0.38
C LEU A 49 13.17 12.88 -0.64
N SER A 50 12.93 11.74 -1.26
CA SER A 50 13.61 11.39 -2.53
C SER A 50 13.24 12.39 -3.64
N TYR A 51 14.06 12.49 -4.70
CA TYR A 51 13.77 13.37 -5.83
C TYR A 51 12.40 13.11 -6.48
N ALA A 52 11.99 11.85 -6.60
CA ALA A 52 10.68 11.49 -7.12
C ALA A 52 9.55 12.02 -6.23
N GLN A 53 9.71 11.89 -4.91
CA GLN A 53 8.74 12.42 -3.95
C GLN A 53 8.72 13.95 -3.94
N GLN A 54 9.88 14.63 -4.04
CA GLN A 54 9.95 16.10 -4.13
C GLN A 54 9.16 16.62 -5.33
N ARG A 55 9.30 15.97 -6.49
CA ARG A 55 8.53 16.30 -7.69
C ARG A 55 7.02 16.13 -7.45
N LEU A 56 6.60 15.00 -6.89
CA LEU A 56 5.17 14.73 -6.62
C LEU A 56 4.59 15.70 -5.57
N TRP A 57 5.36 16.02 -4.53
CA TRP A 57 4.98 17.03 -3.53
C TRP A 57 4.79 18.42 -4.16
N PHE A 58 5.73 18.84 -5.02
CA PHE A 58 5.62 20.10 -5.74
C PHE A 58 4.37 20.14 -6.63
N LEU A 59 4.10 19.07 -7.38
CA LEU A 59 2.92 18.96 -8.25
C LEU A 59 1.62 19.01 -7.45
N TRP A 60 1.54 18.26 -6.35
CA TRP A 60 0.38 18.28 -5.46
C TRP A 60 0.15 19.68 -4.87
N ARG A 61 1.20 20.40 -4.46
CA ARG A 61 1.07 21.78 -3.95
C ARG A 61 0.50 22.77 -4.96
N MET A 62 0.68 22.52 -6.26
CA MET A 62 0.11 23.40 -7.30
C MET A 62 -1.39 23.17 -7.49
N ASP A 63 -1.87 21.94 -7.29
CA ASP A 63 -3.29 21.61 -7.36
C ASP A 63 -3.63 20.45 -6.40
N PRO A 64 -3.86 20.72 -5.11
CA PRO A 64 -4.16 19.69 -4.12
C PRO A 64 -5.50 18.97 -4.37
N ALA A 65 -6.38 19.55 -5.18
CA ALA A 65 -7.68 18.97 -5.51
C ALA A 65 -7.58 17.96 -6.67
N ALA A 66 -6.43 17.87 -7.34
CA ALA A 66 -6.23 16.95 -8.44
C ALA A 66 -6.02 15.51 -7.97
N GLY A 67 -6.84 14.57 -8.48
CA GLY A 67 -6.65 13.12 -8.31
C GLY A 67 -5.67 12.47 -9.30
N LEU A 68 -4.78 13.25 -9.92
CA LEU A 68 -3.98 12.81 -11.08
C LEU A 68 -2.92 11.75 -10.78
N TYR A 69 -2.49 11.63 -9.52
CA TYR A 69 -1.43 10.72 -9.08
C TYR A 69 -1.95 9.60 -8.19
N ASN A 70 -3.22 9.26 -8.34
CA ASN A 70 -3.80 8.09 -7.72
C ASN A 70 -3.40 6.82 -8.49
N VAL A 71 -3.14 5.74 -7.76
CA VAL A 71 -2.86 4.41 -8.28
C VAL A 71 -4.02 3.50 -7.81
N PRO A 72 -5.16 3.50 -8.50
CA PRO A 72 -6.31 2.68 -8.12
C PRO A 72 -6.16 1.23 -8.59
N ARG A 73 -6.71 0.31 -7.80
CA ARG A 73 -6.92 -1.10 -8.13
C ARG A 73 -8.28 -1.55 -7.63
N ALA A 74 -8.98 -2.30 -8.46
CA ALA A 74 -10.23 -2.97 -8.11
C ALA A 74 -10.03 -4.48 -8.22
N VAL A 75 -10.40 -5.21 -7.18
CA VAL A 75 -10.33 -6.67 -7.12
C VAL A 75 -11.72 -7.20 -6.83
N ARG A 76 -12.30 -7.97 -7.77
CA ARG A 76 -13.57 -8.64 -7.54
C ARG A 76 -13.34 -9.94 -6.76
N MET A 77 -13.98 -10.07 -5.62
CA MET A 77 -13.89 -11.18 -4.70
C MET A 77 -15.21 -11.94 -4.71
N ARG A 78 -15.14 -13.25 -4.98
CA ARG A 78 -16.31 -14.14 -4.98
C ARG A 78 -16.24 -15.08 -3.78
N GLY A 79 -17.39 -15.30 -3.14
CA GLY A 79 -17.53 -16.00 -1.88
C GLY A 79 -17.82 -15.06 -0.71
N ALA A 80 -18.08 -15.65 0.45
CA ALA A 80 -18.28 -14.91 1.68
C ALA A 80 -17.01 -14.13 2.05
N LEU A 81 -17.17 -12.84 2.36
CA LEU A 81 -16.08 -11.98 2.79
C LEU A 81 -15.99 -11.99 4.31
N ASP A 82 -14.85 -12.44 4.85
CA ASP A 82 -14.54 -12.28 6.27
C ASP A 82 -14.01 -10.87 6.52
N PHE A 83 -14.88 -9.98 6.96
CA PHE A 83 -14.51 -8.60 7.19
C PHE A 83 -13.49 -8.43 8.33
N SER A 84 -13.47 -9.34 9.30
CA SER A 84 -12.51 -9.28 10.41
C SER A 84 -11.10 -9.63 9.93
N ALA A 85 -10.98 -10.66 9.08
CA ALA A 85 -9.73 -11.01 8.42
C ALA A 85 -9.25 -9.93 7.45
N LEU A 86 -10.19 -9.28 6.74
CA LEU A 86 -9.91 -8.13 5.87
C LEU A 86 -9.28 -6.98 6.67
N GLN A 87 -9.90 -6.60 7.80
CA GLN A 87 -9.39 -5.55 8.67
C GLN A 87 -8.00 -5.90 9.21
N ALA A 88 -7.81 -7.11 9.73
CA ALA A 88 -6.54 -7.57 10.28
C ALA A 88 -5.42 -7.56 9.21
N ALA A 89 -5.73 -7.96 7.98
CA ALA A 89 -4.77 -7.96 6.88
C ALA A 89 -4.28 -6.54 6.55
N PHE A 90 -5.17 -5.56 6.45
CA PHE A 90 -4.79 -4.18 6.17
C PHE A 90 -4.07 -3.50 7.34
N ASP A 91 -4.48 -3.77 8.57
CA ASP A 91 -3.79 -3.27 9.76
C ASP A 91 -2.36 -3.82 9.86
N ALA A 92 -2.17 -5.11 9.52
CA ALA A 92 -0.86 -5.73 9.43
C ALA A 92 0.02 -5.10 8.34
N LEU A 93 -0.55 -4.81 7.16
CA LEU A 93 0.15 -4.10 6.09
C LEU A 93 0.61 -2.71 6.52
N VAL A 94 -0.28 -1.90 7.12
CA VAL A 94 0.09 -0.56 7.61
C VAL A 94 1.15 -0.62 8.70
N SER A 95 1.05 -1.60 9.60
CA SER A 95 2.06 -1.83 10.63
C SER A 95 3.44 -2.14 10.05
N ARG A 96 3.45 -2.96 8.99
CA ARG A 96 4.65 -3.46 8.32
C ARG A 96 5.32 -2.43 7.41
N HIS A 97 4.55 -1.67 6.64
CA HIS A 97 5.05 -0.76 5.60
C HIS A 97 5.02 0.70 6.03
N GLU A 98 6.18 1.28 6.33
CA GLU A 98 6.27 2.68 6.79
C GLU A 98 5.69 3.67 5.77
N SER A 99 5.83 3.39 4.48
CA SER A 99 5.28 4.21 3.40
C SER A 99 3.76 4.38 3.49
N LEU A 100 3.02 3.36 3.94
CA LEU A 100 1.55 3.40 4.07
C LEU A 100 1.07 4.33 5.21
N ARG A 101 1.97 4.66 6.13
CA ARG A 101 1.75 5.53 7.29
C ARG A 101 2.64 6.77 7.25
N THR A 102 3.03 7.20 6.04
CA THR A 102 3.86 8.39 5.81
C THR A 102 3.04 9.54 5.25
N THR A 103 3.26 10.74 5.78
CA THR A 103 2.74 12.02 5.26
C THR A 103 3.89 12.97 4.92
N PHE A 104 3.61 14.06 4.21
CA PHE A 104 4.60 14.99 3.69
C PHE A 104 4.30 16.41 4.16
N HIS A 105 5.31 17.09 4.67
CA HIS A 105 5.18 18.42 5.28
C HIS A 105 6.33 19.32 4.85
N GLU A 106 6.16 20.62 4.99
CA GLU A 106 7.25 21.57 4.86
C GLU A 106 7.79 21.93 6.24
N ARG A 107 9.12 21.89 6.38
CA ARG A 107 9.83 22.26 7.59
C ARG A 107 11.08 23.06 7.20
N ASP A 108 11.19 24.27 7.73
CA ASP A 108 12.34 25.15 7.48
C ASP A 108 12.62 25.39 5.98
N GLY A 109 11.56 25.41 5.16
CA GLY A 109 11.64 25.58 3.70
C GLY A 109 11.96 24.31 2.91
N GLU A 110 12.14 23.17 3.59
CA GLU A 110 12.39 21.87 2.97
C GLU A 110 11.21 20.92 3.14
N ALA A 111 10.91 20.15 2.09
CA ALA A 111 9.92 19.09 2.19
C ALA A 111 10.52 17.90 2.95
N VAL A 112 9.80 17.43 3.97
CA VAL A 112 10.17 16.27 4.79
C VAL A 112 9.02 15.26 4.83
N GLN A 113 9.39 13.98 4.92
CA GLN A 113 8.42 12.92 5.18
C GLN A 113 8.34 12.69 6.69
N ARG A 114 7.13 12.47 7.19
CA ARG A 114 6.86 12.09 8.59
C ARG A 114 6.21 10.71 8.62
N ILE A 115 6.85 9.79 9.31
CA ILE A 115 6.36 8.42 9.50
C ILE A 115 5.57 8.37 10.81
N HIS A 116 4.29 8.00 10.74
CA HIS A 116 3.40 7.90 11.90
C HIS A 116 3.43 6.51 12.54
N ALA A 117 2.94 6.37 13.77
CA ALA A 117 2.69 5.05 14.34
C ALA A 117 1.67 4.25 13.50
N PRO A 118 1.71 2.90 13.54
CA PRO A 118 0.66 2.08 12.94
C PRO A 118 -0.74 2.49 13.44
N PHE A 119 -1.73 2.41 12.56
CA PHE A 119 -3.13 2.74 12.84
C PHE A 119 -4.04 1.68 12.21
N SER A 120 -5.28 1.59 12.70
CA SER A 120 -6.30 0.73 12.11
C SER A 120 -6.91 1.40 10.87
N VAL A 121 -6.98 0.67 9.75
CA VAL A 121 -7.43 1.17 8.46
C VAL A 121 -8.95 1.31 8.45
N SER A 122 -9.46 2.46 8.02
CA SER A 122 -10.90 2.59 7.75
C SER A 122 -11.26 1.88 6.45
N ILE A 123 -12.22 0.96 6.51
CA ILE A 123 -12.71 0.19 5.35
C ILE A 123 -14.23 0.36 5.25
N PRO A 124 -14.73 1.40 4.56
CA PRO A 124 -16.17 1.53 4.33
C PRO A 124 -16.70 0.36 3.49
N LEU A 125 -17.91 -0.10 3.82
CA LEU A 125 -18.66 -1.10 3.08
C LEU A 125 -19.94 -0.45 2.53
N ASP A 126 -20.06 -0.39 1.21
CA ASP A 126 -21.23 0.17 0.53
C ASP A 126 -21.96 -0.89 -0.29
N ASP A 127 -23.28 -0.94 -0.20
CA ASP A 127 -24.12 -1.75 -1.08
C ASP A 127 -24.26 -1.06 -2.44
N VAL A 128 -23.95 -1.78 -3.53
CA VAL A 128 -24.03 -1.25 -4.90
C VAL A 128 -24.69 -2.25 -5.84
N THR A 129 -25.11 -1.75 -7.00
CA THR A 129 -25.56 -2.59 -8.12
C THR A 129 -24.50 -2.61 -9.22
N GLU A 130 -24.59 -3.57 -10.14
CA GLU A 130 -23.74 -3.57 -11.35
C GLU A 130 -23.86 -2.25 -12.14
N ALA A 131 -25.03 -1.62 -12.15
CA ALA A 131 -25.25 -0.36 -12.85
C ALA A 131 -24.54 0.83 -12.20
N THR A 132 -24.36 0.82 -10.88
CA THR A 132 -23.70 1.90 -10.13
C THR A 132 -22.21 1.64 -9.91
N LEU A 133 -21.75 0.39 -10.07
CA LEU A 133 -20.38 -0.04 -9.74
C LEU A 133 -19.31 0.85 -10.38
N THR A 134 -19.38 1.10 -11.69
CA THR A 134 -18.40 1.92 -12.41
C THR A 134 -18.31 3.34 -11.83
N GLY A 135 -19.44 3.95 -11.47
CA GLY A 135 -19.46 5.29 -10.89
C GLY A 135 -18.73 5.36 -9.54
N HIS A 136 -18.86 4.33 -8.70
CA HIS A 136 -18.12 4.24 -7.44
C HIS A 136 -16.62 4.02 -7.67
N VAL A 137 -16.24 3.18 -8.64
CA VAL A 137 -14.84 2.95 -9.01
C VAL A 137 -14.18 4.24 -9.49
N ASP A 138 -14.84 4.97 -10.40
CA ASP A 138 -14.31 6.21 -10.98
C ASP A 138 -14.21 7.33 -9.93
N ALA A 139 -15.20 7.44 -9.04
CA ALA A 139 -15.18 8.39 -7.94
C ALA A 139 -14.01 8.12 -6.97
N GLU A 140 -13.80 6.85 -6.59
CA GLU A 140 -12.69 6.47 -5.72
C GLU A 140 -11.33 6.68 -6.40
N ALA A 141 -11.23 6.37 -7.69
CA ALA A 141 -10.01 6.52 -8.49
C ALA A 141 -9.57 7.98 -8.63
N THR A 142 -10.52 8.93 -8.65
CA THR A 142 -10.25 10.35 -8.89
C THR A 142 -10.32 11.23 -7.64
N ALA A 143 -10.85 10.71 -6.52
CA ALA A 143 -10.90 11.46 -5.27
C ALA A 143 -9.49 11.86 -4.80
N PRO A 144 -9.23 13.14 -4.48
CA PRO A 144 -7.90 13.63 -4.13
C PRO A 144 -7.40 13.03 -2.81
N PHE A 145 -6.08 13.06 -2.62
CA PHE A 145 -5.43 12.79 -1.33
C PHE A 145 -4.89 14.09 -0.75
N ASP A 146 -5.02 14.24 0.57
CA ASP A 146 -4.28 15.25 1.32
C ASP A 146 -2.93 14.65 1.74
N LEU A 147 -1.84 15.08 1.07
CA LEU A 147 -0.50 14.55 1.34
C LEU A 147 0.05 14.95 2.71
N ALA A 148 -0.48 16.01 3.33
CA ALA A 148 -0.06 16.48 4.63
C ALA A 148 -0.73 15.69 5.76
N HIS A 149 -2.02 15.38 5.64
CA HIS A 149 -2.77 14.76 6.73
C HIS A 149 -2.99 13.25 6.54
N GLY A 150 -3.00 12.77 5.30
CA GLY A 150 -3.24 11.36 4.99
C GLY A 150 -4.59 10.83 5.50
N PRO A 151 -4.77 9.50 5.57
CA PRO A 151 -3.85 8.46 5.08
C PRO A 151 -3.73 8.47 3.55
N LEU A 152 -2.59 8.01 3.01
CA LEU A 152 -2.28 8.01 1.56
C LEU A 152 -2.57 6.67 0.88
N MET A 153 -3.36 5.85 1.57
CA MET A 153 -3.97 4.62 1.11
C MET A 153 -5.43 4.66 1.57
N ARG A 154 -6.36 4.38 0.66
CA ARG A 154 -7.77 4.16 0.95
C ARG A 154 -8.17 2.76 0.52
N VAL A 155 -9.01 2.16 1.34
CA VAL A 155 -9.60 0.85 1.10
C VAL A 155 -11.10 0.99 1.20
N ARG A 156 -11.84 0.42 0.25
CA ARG A 156 -13.31 0.39 0.26
C ARG A 156 -13.79 -0.95 -0.24
N VAL A 157 -14.89 -1.45 0.31
CA VAL A 157 -15.57 -2.63 -0.20
C VAL A 157 -16.92 -2.21 -0.77
N LEU A 158 -17.19 -2.63 -2.00
CA LEU A 158 -18.50 -2.50 -2.64
C LEU A 158 -19.15 -3.88 -2.67
N ARG A 159 -20.31 -4.04 -2.04
CA ARG A 159 -21.06 -5.31 -1.99
C ARG A 159 -22.11 -5.34 -3.09
N LEU A 160 -22.02 -6.30 -4.00
CA LEU A 160 -23.03 -6.57 -5.03
C LEU A 160 -24.03 -7.65 -4.58
N ALA A 161 -23.53 -8.64 -3.82
CA ALA A 161 -24.32 -9.71 -3.24
C ALA A 161 -23.64 -10.23 -1.97
N ALA A 162 -24.27 -11.17 -1.25
CA ALA A 162 -23.69 -11.77 -0.05
C ALA A 162 -22.34 -12.49 -0.30
N ASP A 163 -22.11 -12.93 -1.54
CA ASP A 163 -20.92 -13.65 -2.00
C ASP A 163 -20.22 -12.96 -3.19
N ASP A 164 -20.49 -11.67 -3.43
CA ASP A 164 -19.89 -10.91 -4.52
C ASP A 164 -19.56 -9.49 -4.08
N HIS A 165 -18.26 -9.20 -4.04
CA HIS A 165 -17.71 -7.95 -3.53
C HIS A 165 -16.65 -7.42 -4.48
N VAL A 166 -16.46 -6.10 -4.49
CA VAL A 166 -15.32 -5.45 -5.15
C VAL A 166 -14.54 -4.68 -4.09
N LEU A 167 -13.30 -5.10 -3.87
CA LEU A 167 -12.33 -4.39 -3.05
C LEU A 167 -11.65 -3.30 -3.90
N LEU A 168 -11.81 -2.06 -3.50
CA LEU A 168 -11.07 -0.93 -4.05
C LEU A 168 -9.89 -0.62 -3.12
N LEU A 169 -8.69 -0.61 -3.70
CA LEU A 169 -7.46 -0.18 -3.05
C LEU A 169 -6.87 0.95 -3.88
N THR A 170 -6.79 2.15 -3.30
CA THR A 170 -6.25 3.32 -3.97
C THR A 170 -5.12 3.89 -3.13
N MET A 171 -3.97 4.13 -3.75
CA MET A 171 -2.79 4.72 -3.10
C MET A 171 -2.34 5.95 -3.86
N HIS A 172 -1.72 6.92 -3.19
CA HIS A 172 -1.04 8.01 -3.89
C HIS A 172 0.35 7.57 -4.38
N HIS A 173 0.75 7.99 -5.59
CA HIS A 173 2.02 7.61 -6.22
C HIS A 173 3.27 8.11 -5.44
N ILE A 174 3.09 8.97 -4.44
CA ILE A 174 4.19 9.45 -3.57
C ILE A 174 4.61 8.42 -2.51
N VAL A 175 3.72 7.47 -2.20
CA VAL A 175 3.96 6.35 -1.26
C VAL A 175 3.92 4.98 -1.95
N SER A 176 3.69 4.94 -3.28
CA SER A 176 3.53 3.71 -4.06
C SER A 176 3.92 3.90 -5.52
N ASP A 177 4.02 2.81 -6.24
CA ASP A 177 4.11 2.72 -7.69
C ASP A 177 3.40 1.45 -8.19
N GLY A 178 3.47 1.19 -9.50
CA GLY A 178 2.83 0.01 -10.09
C GLY A 178 3.42 -1.33 -9.61
N TRP A 179 4.70 -1.35 -9.23
CA TRP A 179 5.36 -2.54 -8.69
C TRP A 179 4.98 -2.75 -7.22
N SER A 180 5.12 -1.72 -6.38
CA SER A 180 4.79 -1.82 -4.95
C SER A 180 3.32 -2.15 -4.72
N MET A 181 2.44 -1.70 -5.61
CA MET A 181 1.04 -2.13 -5.61
C MET A 181 0.89 -3.66 -5.74
N GLY A 182 1.69 -4.31 -6.60
CA GLY A 182 1.70 -5.77 -6.71
C GLY A 182 2.16 -6.44 -5.41
N VAL A 183 3.22 -5.92 -4.78
CA VAL A 183 3.70 -6.41 -3.48
C VAL A 183 2.62 -6.29 -2.40
N VAL A 184 1.94 -5.15 -2.32
CA VAL A 184 0.85 -4.93 -1.36
C VAL A 184 -0.31 -5.90 -1.59
N ILE A 185 -0.69 -6.16 -2.85
CA ILE A 185 -1.77 -7.11 -3.18
C ILE A 185 -1.38 -8.55 -2.83
N ASP A 186 -0.15 -8.97 -3.15
CA ASP A 186 0.32 -10.33 -2.86
C ASP A 186 0.44 -10.57 -1.34
N GLU A 187 0.97 -9.61 -0.61
CA GLU A 187 1.02 -9.66 0.86
C GLU A 187 -0.38 -9.62 1.48
N PHE A 188 -1.28 -8.76 0.97
CA PHE A 188 -2.69 -8.71 1.38
C PHE A 188 -3.36 -10.08 1.24
N ALA A 189 -3.25 -10.71 0.07
CA ALA A 189 -3.89 -11.99 -0.21
C ALA A 189 -3.40 -13.08 0.77
N SER A 190 -2.10 -13.08 1.06
CA SER A 190 -1.47 -14.00 2.00
C SER A 190 -1.95 -13.77 3.44
N LEU A 191 -1.96 -12.51 3.89
CA LEU A 191 -2.42 -12.12 5.22
C LEU A 191 -3.91 -12.42 5.42
N TYR A 192 -4.74 -12.07 4.42
CA TYR A 192 -6.17 -12.34 4.47
C TYR A 192 -6.45 -13.84 4.59
N ALA A 193 -5.78 -14.67 3.79
CA ALA A 193 -5.93 -16.12 3.86
C ALA A 193 -5.51 -16.69 5.22
N ALA A 194 -4.42 -16.18 5.80
CA ALA A 194 -3.98 -16.57 7.14
C ALA A 194 -5.02 -16.20 8.20
N TYR A 195 -5.46 -14.93 8.26
CA TYR A 195 -6.45 -14.49 9.24
C TYR A 195 -7.80 -15.18 9.09
N ALA A 196 -8.29 -15.36 7.85
CA ALA A 196 -9.57 -16.04 7.59
C ALA A 196 -9.55 -17.53 7.94
N SER A 197 -8.36 -18.15 7.98
CA SER A 197 -8.20 -19.54 8.41
C SER A 197 -7.81 -19.68 9.89
N GLY A 198 -7.75 -18.56 10.64
CA GLY A 198 -7.30 -18.54 12.04
C GLY A 198 -5.82 -18.87 12.21
N GLN A 199 -5.03 -18.75 11.16
CA GLN A 199 -3.57 -18.90 11.21
C GLN A 199 -2.91 -17.56 11.58
N PRO A 200 -1.83 -17.60 12.39
CA PRO A 200 -1.09 -16.41 12.80
C PRO A 200 -0.29 -15.76 11.67
#